data_AF-A0A2S8SUP3-F1
#
_entry.id   AF-A0A2S8SUP3-F1
#
_cell.length_a   1.000
_cell.length_b   1.000
_cell.length_c   1.000
_cell.angle_alpha   90.00
_cell.angle_beta   90.00
_cell.angle_gamma   90.00
#
_symmetry.space_group_name_H-M   'P 1'
#
loop_
_entity.id
_entity.type
_entity.pdbx_description
1 polymer ?
#
loop_
_entity_poly.entity_id
_entity_poly.type
_entity_poly.pdbx_seq_one_letter_code
_entity_poly.pdbx_strand_id
1 'polypeptide(L)'
;MKQESRPISELRVQILDFTRDDENMRLVVETGSFARQTAPAPDKFSDLDIEFYARNPQVLLDSQIWIEGFGAVLICLNLENDGFNPTRLALYQSGAKVDFSIYNAQLL
;
A
#
# COMPACT_ATOMS: atom_id res chain seq x y z
N MET A 1 -5.53 22.29 15.98
CA MET A 1 -4.45 21.30 16.12
C MET A 1 -3.88 21.03 14.73
N LYS A 2 -2.63 21.41 14.46
CA LYS A 2 -1.96 20.98 13.22
C LYS A 2 -1.58 19.53 13.43
N GLN A 3 -2.26 18.61 12.75
CA GLN A 3 -1.95 17.19 12.80
C GLN A 3 -0.65 17.02 12.03
N GLU A 4 0.42 16.61 12.72
CA GLU A 4 1.71 16.37 12.06
C GLU A 4 1.53 15.27 11.00
N SER A 5 2.04 15.53 9.79
CA SER A 5 2.07 14.53 8.73
C SER A 5 2.85 13.31 9.21
N ARG A 6 2.20 12.15 9.32
CA ARG A 6 2.92 10.88 9.52
C ARG A 6 3.85 10.63 8.33
N PRO A 7 5.16 10.51 8.54
CA PRO A 7 6.11 10.26 7.46
C PRO A 7 5.90 8.88 6.83
N ILE A 8 6.21 8.74 5.54
CA ILE A 8 6.15 7.48 4.78
C ILE A 8 6.87 6.33 5.51
N SER A 9 7.95 6.63 6.25
CA SER A 9 8.68 5.66 7.06
C SER A 9 7.84 4.98 8.14
N GLU A 10 6.94 5.69 8.82
CA GLU A 10 6.05 5.09 9.82
C GLU A 10 5.01 4.20 9.14
N LEU A 11 4.48 4.65 8.00
CA LEU A 11 3.46 3.92 7.26
C LEU A 11 4.01 2.58 6.73
N ARG A 12 5.27 2.55 6.29
CA ARG A 12 5.98 1.30 5.97
C ARG A 12 6.07 0.33 7.14
N VAL A 13 6.39 0.82 8.33
CA VAL A 13 6.47 -0.03 9.52
C VAL A 13 5.11 -0.65 9.80
N GLN A 14 4.03 0.14 9.76
CA GLN A 14 2.67 -0.36 9.95
C GLN A 14 2.27 -1.42 8.91
N ILE A 15 2.61 -1.21 7.64
CA ILE A 15 2.38 -2.18 6.56
C ILE A 15 3.15 -3.49 6.84
N LEU A 16 4.42 -3.40 7.20
CA LEU A 16 5.25 -4.57 7.48
C LEU A 16 4.77 -5.33 8.73
N ASP A 17 4.35 -4.62 9.76
CA ASP A 17 3.84 -5.24 10.99
C ASP A 17 2.51 -5.95 10.73
N PHE A 18 1.60 -5.34 9.98
CA PHE A 18 0.34 -5.98 9.57
C PHE A 18 0.56 -7.25 8.74
N THR A 19 1.53 -7.20 7.83
CA THR A 19 1.77 -8.32 6.89
C THR A 19 2.60 -9.46 7.48
N ARG A 20 3.36 -9.21 8.55
CA ARG A 20 4.25 -10.20 9.17
C ARG A 20 3.49 -11.42 9.71
N ASP A 21 2.35 -11.19 10.35
CA ASP A 21 1.57 -12.23 11.03
C ASP A 21 0.31 -12.65 10.26
N ASP A 22 0.10 -12.09 9.06
CA ASP A 22 -1.02 -12.47 8.19
C ASP A 22 -0.66 -13.73 7.37
N GLU A 23 -1.28 -14.87 7.71
CA GLU A 23 -1.10 -16.12 6.97
C GLU A 23 -1.51 -16.03 5.48
N ASN A 24 -2.38 -15.07 5.14
CA ASN A 24 -2.76 -14.81 3.76
C ASN A 24 -1.61 -14.16 2.96
N MET A 25 -0.75 -13.38 3.61
CA MET A 25 0.32 -12.65 2.94
C MET A 25 1.52 -13.56 2.65
N ARG A 26 2.08 -13.45 1.43
CA ARG A 26 3.24 -14.24 0.99
C ARG A 26 4.46 -13.40 0.66
N LEU A 27 4.26 -12.25 0.07
CA LEU A 27 5.32 -11.33 -0.29
C LEU A 27 4.76 -9.92 -0.31
N VAL A 28 5.57 -8.98 0.18
CA VAL A 28 5.34 -7.55 0.07
C VAL A 28 6.51 -6.98 -0.70
N VAL A 29 6.24 -6.28 -1.80
CA VAL A 29 7.27 -5.62 -2.61
C VAL A 29 7.02 -4.11 -2.58
N GLU A 30 8.05 -3.34 -2.27
CA GLU A 30 8.04 -1.91 -2.51
C GLU A 30 8.61 -1.66 -3.92
N THR A 31 7.87 -0.93 -4.74
CA THR A 31 8.28 -0.56 -6.10
C THR A 31 8.32 0.97 -6.24
N GLY A 32 8.33 1.45 -7.49
CA GLY A 32 8.18 2.88 -7.75
C GLY A 32 9.33 3.76 -7.28
N SER A 33 9.00 4.99 -6.91
CA SER A 33 9.97 6.07 -6.68
C SER A 33 10.89 5.80 -5.49
N PHE A 34 10.35 5.22 -4.42
CA PHE A 34 11.12 4.95 -3.21
C PHE A 34 12.01 3.71 -3.28
N ALA A 35 11.68 2.74 -4.13
CA ALA A 35 12.55 1.59 -4.41
C ALA A 35 13.68 1.92 -5.40
N ARG A 36 13.59 3.07 -6.09
CA ARG A 36 14.54 3.46 -7.14
C ARG A 36 15.91 3.82 -6.55
N GLN A 37 16.97 3.25 -7.13
CA GLN A 37 18.36 3.54 -6.76
C GLN A 37 19.01 4.65 -7.61
N THR A 38 18.27 5.18 -8.59
CA THR A 38 18.72 6.19 -9.55
C THR A 38 17.94 7.49 -9.41
N ALA A 39 18.48 8.58 -9.95
CA ALA A 39 17.82 9.89 -9.93
C ALA A 39 16.56 9.94 -10.82
N PRO A 40 15.57 10.79 -10.50
CA PRO A 40 15.49 11.56 -9.26
C PRO A 40 15.11 10.68 -8.07
N ALA A 41 15.69 11.01 -6.91
CA ALA A 41 15.25 10.47 -5.63
C ALA A 41 13.79 10.90 -5.33
N PRO A 42 13.03 10.12 -4.56
CA PRO A 42 11.68 10.49 -4.15
C PRO A 42 11.69 11.80 -3.35
N ASP A 43 10.62 12.57 -3.49
CA ASP A 43 10.39 13.81 -2.78
C ASP A 43 9.14 13.73 -1.89
N LYS A 44 8.76 14.86 -1.28
CA LYS A 44 7.59 14.94 -0.39
C LYS A 44 6.24 14.75 -1.07
N PHE A 45 6.18 14.76 -2.40
CA PHE A 45 4.96 14.55 -3.19
C PHE A 45 4.91 13.14 -3.79
N SER A 46 5.97 12.35 -3.59
CA SER A 46 6.04 10.97 -4.06
C SER A 46 5.14 10.07 -3.21
N ASP A 47 4.44 9.17 -3.87
CA ASP A 47 3.65 8.10 -3.28
C ASP A 47 4.49 6.85 -3.00
N LEU A 48 3.92 5.97 -2.18
CA LEU A 48 4.46 4.65 -1.90
C LEU A 48 3.74 3.62 -2.75
N ASP A 49 4.48 2.92 -3.61
CA ASP A 49 3.96 1.83 -4.42
C ASP A 49 4.23 0.49 -3.72
N ILE A 50 3.17 -0.22 -3.33
CA ILE A 50 3.24 -1.49 -2.60
C ILE A 50 2.50 -2.57 -3.38
N GLU A 51 3.18 -3.70 -3.59
CA GLU A 51 2.59 -4.90 -4.14
C GLU A 51 2.39 -5.94 -3.04
N PHE A 52 1.15 -6.39 -2.90
CA PHE A 52 0.76 -7.45 -1.99
C PHE A 52 0.51 -8.73 -2.77
N TYR A 53 1.29 -9.77 -2.47
CA TYR A 53 1.07 -11.11 -3.00
C TYR A 53 0.39 -11.95 -1.92
N ALA A 54 -0.91 -12.18 -2.11
CA ALA A 54 -1.74 -12.92 -1.16
C ALA A 54 -2.10 -14.31 -1.68
N ARG A 55 -2.25 -15.28 -0.78
CA ARG A 55 -2.80 -16.62 -1.10
C ARG A 55 -4.23 -16.53 -1.62
N ASN A 56 -5.03 -15.66 -0.99
CA ASN A 56 -6.39 -15.34 -1.36
C ASN A 56 -6.54 -13.81 -1.49
N PRO A 57 -6.33 -13.25 -2.69
CA PRO A 57 -6.48 -11.81 -2.96
C PRO A 57 -7.85 -11.25 -2.60
N GLN A 58 -8.92 -12.05 -2.69
CA GLN A 58 -10.28 -11.56 -2.49
C GLN A 58 -10.51 -11.02 -1.08
N VAL A 59 -9.80 -11.52 -0.07
CA VAL A 59 -9.84 -10.99 1.31
C VAL A 59 -9.49 -9.50 1.35
N LEU A 60 -8.53 -9.07 0.53
CA LEU A 60 -8.09 -7.67 0.44
C LEU A 60 -8.96 -6.84 -0.51
N LEU A 61 -9.61 -7.48 -1.50
CA LEU A 61 -10.42 -6.81 -2.50
C LEU A 61 -11.84 -6.54 -2.01
N ASP A 62 -12.43 -7.47 -1.26
CA ASP A 62 -13.79 -7.41 -0.74
C ASP A 62 -13.93 -6.46 0.46
N SER A 63 -12.83 -6.15 1.15
CA SER A 63 -12.82 -5.29 2.32
C SER A 63 -11.66 -4.29 2.27
N GLN A 64 -11.94 -3.03 2.60
CA GLN A 64 -10.93 -1.98 2.75
C GLN A 64 -10.50 -1.77 4.21
N ILE A 65 -11.08 -2.50 5.17
CA ILE A 65 -10.86 -2.28 6.61
C ILE A 65 -9.37 -2.37 6.97
N TRP A 66 -8.61 -3.23 6.30
CA TRP A 66 -7.17 -3.38 6.54
C TRP A 66 -6.38 -2.10 6.27
N ILE A 67 -6.81 -1.27 5.31
CA ILE A 67 -6.15 0.00 4.95
C ILE A 67 -6.22 1.00 6.12
N GLU A 68 -7.33 0.97 6.88
CA GLU A 68 -7.50 1.80 8.07
C GLU A 68 -6.53 1.43 9.20
N GLY A 69 -5.98 0.21 9.17
CA GLY A 69 -4.98 -0.25 10.12
C GLY A 69 -3.66 0.51 10.06
N PHE A 70 -3.33 1.15 8.94
CA PHE A 70 -2.06 1.87 8.76
C PHE A 70 -2.14 3.34 9.17
N GLY A 71 -3.36 3.89 9.24
CA GLY A 71 -3.61 5.26 9.62
C GLY A 71 -5.00 5.74 9.26
N ALA A 72 -5.32 6.96 9.64
CA ALA A 72 -6.61 7.58 9.31
C ALA A 72 -6.70 7.82 7.79
N VAL A 73 -7.55 7.07 7.12
CA VAL A 73 -7.79 7.17 5.67
C VAL A 73 -8.70 8.38 5.40
N LEU A 74 -8.30 9.22 4.45
CA LEU A 74 -9.13 10.31 3.92
C LEU A 74 -10.05 9.77 2.81
N ILE A 75 -9.49 9.00 1.88
CA ILE A 75 -10.21 8.35 0.79
C ILE A 75 -9.43 7.13 0.30
N CYS A 76 -10.15 6.09 -0.10
CA CYS A 76 -9.61 4.95 -0.83
C CYS A 76 -10.38 4.75 -2.14
N LEU A 77 -9.68 4.72 -3.27
CA LEU A 77 -10.26 4.43 -4.58
C LEU A 77 -9.96 2.98 -4.98
N ASN A 78 -10.99 2.27 -5.45
CA ASN A 78 -10.83 0.93 -6.00
C ASN A 78 -10.67 1.02 -7.51
N LEU A 79 -9.53 0.55 -8.00
CA LEU A 79 -9.30 0.38 -9.43
C LEU A 79 -9.31 -1.10 -9.75
N GLU A 80 -10.37 -1.54 -10.40
CA GLU A 80 -10.47 -2.86 -11.04
C GLU A 80 -9.82 -2.69 -12.43
N ASN A 81 -8.49 -2.64 -12.47
CA ASN A 81 -7.79 -2.28 -13.70
C ASN A 81 -7.97 -3.37 -14.76
N ASP A 82 -8.68 -3.08 -15.86
CA ASP A 82 -8.77 -3.99 -17.00
C ASP A 82 -7.36 -4.24 -17.59
N GLY A 83 -6.87 -5.47 -17.44
CA GLY A 83 -5.55 -5.89 -17.92
C GLY A 83 -4.37 -5.65 -16.96
N PHE A 84 -4.60 -5.09 -15.77
CA PHE A 84 -3.60 -4.98 -14.71
C PHE A 84 -4.15 -5.55 -13.40
N ASN A 85 -3.31 -5.62 -12.36
CA ASN A 85 -3.77 -6.09 -11.05
C ASN A 85 -4.69 -5.04 -10.39
N PRO A 86 -5.78 -5.48 -9.75
CA PRO A 86 -6.63 -4.58 -8.98
C PRO A 86 -5.81 -3.81 -7.96
N THR A 87 -6.09 -2.52 -7.84
CA THR A 87 -5.30 -1.60 -7.02
C THR A 87 -6.21 -0.81 -6.08
N ARG A 88 -5.75 -0.59 -4.85
CA ARG A 88 -6.38 0.29 -3.86
C ARG A 88 -5.51 1.53 -3.70
N LEU A 89 -6.01 2.69 -4.12
CA LEU A 89 -5.31 3.97 -3.99
C LEU A 89 -5.75 4.65 -2.70
N ALA A 90 -4.91 4.61 -1.67
CA ALA A 90 -5.21 5.14 -0.35
C ALA A 90 -4.54 6.51 -0.14
N LEU A 91 -5.33 7.53 0.19
CA LEU A 91 -4.84 8.81 0.66
C LEU A 91 -5.16 8.94 2.15
N TYR A 92 -4.14 9.16 2.98
CA TYR A 92 -4.27 9.29 4.42
C TYR A 92 -4.40 10.76 4.83
N GLN A 93 -4.99 11.02 6.00
CA GLN A 93 -5.11 12.37 6.58
C GLN A 93 -3.75 13.05 6.80
N SER A 94 -2.66 12.28 6.90
CA SER A 94 -1.29 12.81 6.93
C SER A 94 -0.83 13.48 5.63
N GLY A 95 -1.57 13.27 4.53
CA GLY A 95 -1.18 13.64 3.17
C GLY A 95 -0.39 12.55 2.44
N ALA A 96 -0.05 11.44 3.11
CA ALA A 96 0.63 10.31 2.46
C ALA A 96 -0.31 9.59 1.49
N LYS A 97 0.20 9.22 0.31
CA LYS A 97 -0.49 8.40 -0.68
C LYS A 97 0.21 7.05 -0.80
N VAL A 98 -0.58 5.98 -0.87
CA VAL A 98 -0.09 4.60 -1.09
C VAL A 98 -0.95 3.93 -2.15
N ASP A 99 -0.30 3.34 -3.13
CA ASP A 99 -0.93 2.55 -4.18
C ASP A 99 -0.67 1.07 -3.88
N PHE A 100 -1.71 0.34 -3.47
CA PHE A 100 -1.63 -1.08 -3.14
C PHE A 100 -2.11 -1.94 -4.31
N SER A 101 -1.19 -2.50 -5.08
CA SER A 101 -1.50 -3.47 -6.13
C SER A 101 -1.58 -4.88 -5.55
N ILE A 102 -2.68 -5.58 -5.80
CA ILE A 102 -3.00 -6.85 -5.16
C ILE A 102 -2.85 -7.99 -6.17
N TYR A 103 -1.92 -8.90 -5.89
CA TYR A 103 -1.54 -10.02 -6.72
C TYR A 103 -1.93 -11.35 -6.07
N ASN A 104 -2.22 -12.33 -6.92
CA ASN A 104 -2.32 -13.72 -6.50
C ASN A 104 -0.91 -14.33 -6.36
N ALA A 105 -0.57 -14.77 -5.14
CA ALA A 105 0.73 -15.38 -4.85
C ALA A 105 0.97 -16.71 -5.59
N GLN A 106 -0.07 -17.36 -6.15
CA GLN A 106 0.07 -18.57 -6.97
C GLN A 106 0.69 -18.30 -8.35
N LEU A 107 0.88 -17.03 -8.72
CA LEU A 107 1.50 -16.63 -9.99
C LEU A 107 3.03 -16.39 -9.85
N LEU A 108 3.59 -16.61 -8.66
CA LEU A 108 5.02 -16.52 -8.37
C LEU A 108 5.77 -17.82 -8.68
#